data_AF-A0A1Y5HI24-F1
#
_entry.id   AF-A0A1Y5HI24-F1
#
_cell.length_a   1.000
_cell.length_b   1.000
_cell.length_c   1.000
_cell.angle_alpha   90.00
_cell.angle_beta   90.00
_cell.angle_gamma   90.00
#
_symmetry.space_group_name_H-M   'P 1'
#
loop_
_entity.id
_entity.type
_entity.pdbx_description
1 polymer ?
#
loop_
_entity_poly.entity_id
_entity_poly.type
_entity_poly.pdbx_seq_one_letter_code
_entity_poly.pdbx_strand_id
1 'polypeptide(L)' 'LEQAQVALVRQQADLYLHSINRTQAWLSEFVRSETAQADALQETLNELSQWQVAPTFPDISGSLLELRRYSGVQK' A
#
# COMPACT_ATOMS: atom_id res chain seq x y z
N LEU A 1 -4.75 -10.24 -8.52
CA LEU A 1 -5.45 -9.23 -7.69
C LEU A 1 -5.76 -9.70 -6.27
N GLU A 2 -6.38 -10.87 -6.04
CA GLU A 2 -6.72 -11.33 -4.67
C GLU A 2 -5.50 -11.40 -3.73
N GLN A 3 -4.34 -11.87 -4.21
CA GLN A 3 -3.11 -11.88 -3.43
C GLN A 3 -2.66 -10.48 -2.99
N ALA A 4 -2.86 -9.45 -3.83
CA ALA A 4 -2.58 -8.07 -3.46
C ALA A 4 -3.52 -7.61 -2.34
N GLN A 5 -4.81 -7.93 -2.42
CA GLN A 5 -5.79 -7.56 -1.39
C GLN A 5 -5.45 -8.20 -0.03
N VAL A 6 -5.07 -9.48 -0.03
CA VAL A 6 -4.64 -10.17 1.20
C VAL A 6 -3.34 -9.56 1.76
N ALA A 7 -2.37 -9.25 0.89
CA ALA A 7 -1.12 -8.62 1.29
C ALA A 7 -1.33 -7.22 1.89
N LEU A 8 -2.24 -6.43 1.32
CA LEU A 8 -2.64 -5.11 1.83
C LEU A 8 -3.17 -5.20 3.26
N VAL A 9 -4.13 -6.10 3.52
CA VAL A 9 -4.69 -6.31 4.87
C VAL A 9 -3.63 -6.73 5.87
N ARG A 10 -2.61 -7.47 5.42
CA ARG A 10 -1.50 -7.96 6.25
C ARG A 10 -0.31 -7.00 6.31
N GLN A 11 -0.41 -5.81 5.72
CA GLN A 11 0.67 -4.82 5.61
C GLN A 11 1.97 -5.38 4.98
N GLN A 12 1.84 -6.36 4.09
CA GLN A 12 2.97 -7.00 3.39
C GLN A 12 3.26 -6.23 2.11
N ALA A 13 3.94 -5.08 2.24
CA ALA A 13 4.18 -4.14 1.13
C ALA A 13 4.86 -4.79 -0.09
N ASP A 14 5.87 -5.63 0.12
CA ASP A 14 6.58 -6.30 -0.98
C ASP A 14 5.68 -7.28 -1.75
N LEU A 15 4.89 -8.08 -1.02
CA LEU A 15 3.98 -9.06 -1.63
C LEU A 15 2.82 -8.36 -2.36
N TYR A 16 2.35 -7.23 -1.82
CA TYR A 16 1.37 -6.38 -2.47
C TYR A 16 1.90 -5.87 -3.80
N LEU A 17 3.06 -5.21 -3.81
CA LEU A 17 3.64 -4.61 -5.01
C LEU A 17 3.97 -5.67 -6.07
N HIS A 18 4.53 -6.81 -5.65
CA HIS A 18 4.79 -7.94 -6.55
C HIS A 18 3.51 -8.46 -7.22
N SER A 19 2.41 -8.54 -6.47
CA SER A 19 1.11 -8.99 -7.00
C SER A 19 0.51 -8.00 -8.02
N ILE A 20 0.68 -6.69 -7.80
CA ILE A 20 0.27 -5.64 -8.74
C ILE A 20 1.10 -5.72 -10.02
N ASN A 21 2.43 -5.74 -9.92
CA ASN A 21 3.35 -5.80 -11.06
C ASN A 21 3.12 -7.04 -11.93
N ARG A 22 2.90 -8.21 -11.30
CA ARG A 22 2.56 -9.44 -12.02
C ARG A 22 1.26 -9.29 -12.82
N THR A 23 0.25 -8.64 -12.24
CA THR A 23 -1.04 -8.44 -12.90
C THR A 23 -0.90 -7.48 -14.09
N GLN A 24 -0.10 -6.42 -13.96
CA GLN A 24 0.21 -5.52 -15.07
C GLN A 24 0.97 -6.22 -16.21
N ALA A 25 1.97 -7.04 -15.88
CA ALA A 25 2.71 -7.81 -16.87
C ALA A 25 1.80 -8.77 -17.65
N TRP A 26 0.92 -9.48 -16.95
CA TRP A 26 -0.07 -10.34 -17.58
C TRP A 26 -1.04 -9.57 -18.48
N LEU A 27 -1.52 -8.41 -18.02
CA LEU A 27 -2.40 -7.54 -18.82
C LEU A 27 -1.70 -7.13 -20.12
N SER A 28 -0.46 -6.66 -20.03
CA SER A 28 0.35 -6.25 -21.18
C SER A 28 0.69 -7.39 -22.14
N GLU A 29 0.88 -8.62 -21.64
CA GLU A 29 1.27 -9.77 -22.46
C GLU A 29 0.06 -10.35 -23.22
N PHE A 30 -1.09 -10.45 -22.57
CA PHE A 30 -2.23 -11.22 -23.08
C PHE A 30 -3.36 -10.36 -23.63
N VAL A 31 -3.49 -9.10 -23.22
CA VAL A 31 -4.50 -8.19 -23.77
C VAL A 31 -3.91 -7.44 -24.95
N ARG A 32 -4.21 -7.95 -26.15
CA ARG A 32 -3.68 -7.45 -27.43
C ARG A 32 -4.47 -6.30 -28.05
N SER A 33 -5.68 -6.04 -27.56
CA SER A 33 -6.55 -4.98 -28.06
C SER A 33 -6.67 -3.91 -26.99
N GLU A 34 -6.31 -2.67 -27.33
CA GLU A 34 -6.55 -1.46 -26.55
C GLU A 34 -8.07 -1.23 -26.48
N THR A 35 -8.69 -1.94 -25.55
CA THR A 35 -10.09 -1.72 -25.17
C THR A 35 -10.11 -0.71 -24.04
N ALA A 36 -11.11 0.16 -24.02
CA ALA A 36 -11.26 1.14 -22.95
C ALA A 36 -11.25 0.50 -21.54
N GLN A 37 -11.68 -0.75 -21.42
CA GLN A 37 -11.64 -1.52 -20.18
C GLN A 37 -10.21 -1.95 -19.79
N ALA A 38 -9.39 -2.33 -20.76
CA ALA A 38 -7.99 -2.68 -20.53
C ALA A 38 -7.19 -1.45 -20.10
N ASP A 39 -7.44 -0.31 -20.74
CA ASP A 39 -6.78 0.96 -20.41
C ASP A 39 -7.15 1.42 -19.00
N ALA A 40 -8.45 1.41 -18.67
CA ALA A 40 -8.93 1.76 -17.33
C ALA A 40 -8.36 0.83 -16.25
N LEU A 41 -8.21 -0.47 -16.55
CA LEU A 41 -7.60 -1.43 -15.63
C LEU A 41 -6.10 -1.17 -15.46
N GLN A 42 -5.39 -0.85 -16.53
CA GLN A 42 -3.96 -0.50 -16.47
C GLN A 42 -3.74 0.77 -15.66
N GLU A 43 -4.58 1.79 -15.85
CA GLU A 43 -4.57 3.04 -15.06
C GLU A 43 -4.80 2.75 -13.57
N THR A 44 -5.83 1.96 -13.25
CA THR A 44 -6.12 1.55 -11.87
C THR A 44 -4.93 0.82 -11.23
N LEU A 45 -4.29 -0.10 -11.96
CA LEU A 45 -3.12 -0.83 -11.45
C LEU A 45 -1.92 0.11 -11.25
N ASN A 46 -1.75 1.11 -12.11
CA ASN A 46 -0.71 2.14 -11.94
C ASN A 46 -0.95 2.96 -10.68
N GLU A 47 -2.17 3.41 -10.42
CA GLU A 47 -2.51 4.13 -9.18
C GLU A 47 -2.23 3.28 -7.93
N LEU A 48 -2.68 2.03 -7.94
CA LEU A 48 -2.47 1.09 -6.83
C LEU A 48 -0.99 0.80 -6.59
N SER A 49 -0.16 0.77 -7.64
CA SER A 49 1.29 0.56 -7.49
C SER A 49 1.99 1.66 -6.68
N GLN A 50 1.41 2.86 -6.61
CA GLN A 50 1.97 4.01 -5.91
C GLN A 50 1.56 4.06 -4.43
N TRP A 51 0.64 3.21 -3.99
CA TRP A 51 0.16 3.23 -2.61
C TRP A 51 1.20 2.66 -1.64
N GLN A 52 1.44 3.41 -0.56
CA GLN A 52 2.35 3.01 0.50
C GLN A 52 1.58 2.19 1.55
N VAL A 53 1.61 0.87 1.40
CA VAL A 53 0.86 -0.11 2.20
C VAL A 53 1.30 -0.19 3.66
N ALA A 54 2.57 0.06 3.95
CA ALA A 54 3.14 0.04 5.30
C ALA A 54 3.98 1.30 5.52
N PRO A 55 3.34 2.47 5.71
CA PRO A 55 4.07 3.70 5.97
C PRO A 55 4.80 3.59 7.31
N THR A 56 6.03 4.09 7.36
CA THR A 56 6.76 4.17 8.62
C THR A 56 6.04 5.14 9.55
N PHE A 57 5.66 4.66 10.74
CA PHE A 57 5.08 5.54 11.75
C PHE A 57 6.16 6.47 12.31
N PRO A 58 5.84 7.75 12.55
CA PRO A 58 6.76 8.63 13.26
C PRO A 58 7.01 8.10 14.67
N ASP A 59 8.25 8.20 15.15
CA ASP A 59 8.56 7.89 16.54
C ASP A 59 7.98 8.98 17.45
N ILE A 60 6.88 8.64 18.13
CA ILE A 60 6.20 9.53 19.07
C ILE A 60 6.63 9.29 20.53
N SER A 61 7.66 8.49 20.77
CA SER A 61 8.12 8.13 22.12
C SER A 61 8.49 9.36 22.95
N GLY A 62 9.12 10.38 22.33
CA GLY A 62 9.45 11.64 22.99
C GLY A 62 8.21 12.41 23.46
N SER A 63 7.20 12.54 22.59
CA SER A 63 5.92 13.19 22.93
C SER A 63 5.16 12.46 24.04
N LEU A 64 5.17 11.12 24.01
CA LEU A 64 4.57 10.29 25.06
C LEU A 64 5.31 10.41 26.40
N LEU A 65 6.64 10.47 26.37
CA LEU A 65 7.46 10.68 27.56
C LEU A 65 7.13 12.04 28.20
N GLU A 66 6.99 13.08 27.37
CA GLU A 66 6.65 14.42 27.81
C GLU A 66 5.26 14.48 28.45
N LEU A 67 4.24 13.93 27.79
CA LEU A 67 2.90 13.83 28.35
C LEU A 67 2.88 13.09 29.69
N ARG A 68 3.64 11.99 29.81
CA ARG A 68 3.75 11.24 31.07
C ARG A 68 4.37 12.09 32.17
N ARG A 69 5.44 12.84 31.87
CA ARG A 69 6.07 13.79 32.81
C ARG A 69 5.05 14.81 33.29
N TYR A 70 4.35 15.48 32.37
CA TYR A 70 3.34 16.47 32.74
C TYR A 70 2.19 15.87 33.58
N SER A 71 1.69 14.67 33.23
CA SER A 71 0.63 14.00 34.00
C SER A 71 1.08 13.50 35.38
N GLY A 72 2.37 13.17 35.55
CA GLY A 72 2.95 12.71 36.81
C GLY A 72 3.31 13.86 37.75
N VAL A 73 3.64 15.03 37.21
CA VAL A 73 3.90 16.27 37.96
C VAL A 73 2.60 16.89 38.51
N GLN A 74 1.43 16.49 38.01
CA GLN A 74 0.10 16.92 38.48
C GLN A 74 -0.45 16.07 39.64
N LYS A 75 0.34 15.14 40.21
CA LYS A 75 0.00 14.39 41.43
C LYS A 75 0.89 14.82 42.59
#